data_AF-A0A4S8IC49-F1
#
_entry.id   AF-A0A4S8IC49-F1
#
_cell.length_a   1.000
_cell.length_b   1.000
_cell.length_c   1.000
_cell.angle_alpha   90.00
_cell.angle_beta   90.00
_cell.angle_gamma   90.00
#
_symmetry.space_group_name_H-M   'P 1'
#
loop_
_entity.id
_entity.type
_entity.pdbx_description
1 polymer ?
#
loop_
_entity_poly.entity_id
_entity_poly.type
_entity_poly.pdbx_seq_one_letter_code
_entity_poly.pdbx_strand_id
1 'polypeptide(L)'
;MELRVKAPPLVPLAMEKRWMWPLLLCSIVVIVLAVTSSNMSIISSFQTMFLIFPTVPSANRTGPAFVESQLASAAPPPVGSRIPRLAYLISGSKGDLDRLWRTLRALYHPRNIYVVHLDLESPASERLELALRVANDTVLSTVGNVHVVEKANMVTYRGPTMVASTLHACAILLKESKEWDWFINLSASDYPLVTQDGEPARSFSFVISLISVLHCFLILTADILHVFSSLPRNISFVEHTSRLGWKELVAASPT
;
A
#
# COMPACT_ATOMS: atom_id res chain seq x y z
N MET A 1 -17.73 -41.42 62.04
CA MET A 1 -16.39 -41.69 61.45
C MET A 1 -16.32 -40.93 60.14
N GLU A 2 -15.86 -39.68 60.15
CA GLU A 2 -15.65 -38.88 58.94
C GLU A 2 -14.32 -39.27 58.29
N LEU A 3 -14.35 -39.75 57.06
CA LEU A 3 -13.15 -39.98 56.24
C LEU A 3 -12.87 -38.72 55.42
N ARG A 4 -11.86 -37.96 55.86
CA ARG A 4 -11.35 -36.76 55.21
C ARG A 4 -10.72 -37.13 53.85
N VAL A 5 -11.33 -36.68 52.75
CA VAL A 5 -10.73 -36.75 51.41
C VAL A 5 -9.53 -35.80 51.36
N LYS A 6 -8.34 -36.33 51.07
CA LYS A 6 -7.09 -35.57 50.99
C LYS A 6 -6.96 -34.95 49.59
N ALA A 7 -7.02 -33.62 49.52
CA ALA A 7 -6.83 -32.88 48.27
C ALA A 7 -5.41 -33.10 47.70
N PRO A 8 -5.25 -33.15 46.36
CA PRO A 8 -3.94 -33.31 45.73
C PRO A 8 -3.08 -32.06 45.92
N PRO A 9 -1.75 -32.20 45.97
CA PRO A 9 -0.85 -31.08 46.22
C PRO A 9 -0.83 -30.11 45.04
N LEU A 10 -0.96 -28.81 45.33
CA LEU A 10 -0.78 -27.74 44.36
C LEU A 10 0.71 -27.65 44.00
N VAL A 11 1.04 -28.04 42.77
CA VAL A 11 2.38 -27.86 42.20
C VAL A 11 2.62 -26.36 42.02
N PRO A 12 3.66 -25.75 42.63
CA PRO A 12 3.97 -24.36 42.36
C PRO A 12 4.44 -24.26 40.90
N LEU A 13 3.82 -23.40 40.10
CA LEU A 13 4.34 -22.97 38.80
C LEU A 13 5.60 -22.11 39.03
N ALA A 14 6.67 -22.74 39.47
CA ALA A 14 7.98 -22.13 39.56
C ALA A 14 8.56 -22.06 38.15
N MET A 15 8.26 -20.97 37.43
CA MET A 15 8.97 -20.65 36.20
C MET A 15 10.46 -20.61 36.51
N GLU A 16 11.23 -21.49 35.87
CA GLU A 16 12.69 -21.53 35.99
C GLU A 16 13.25 -20.13 35.69
N LYS A 17 13.92 -19.51 36.68
CA LYS A 17 14.53 -18.16 36.59
C LYS A 17 15.49 -17.98 35.40
N ARG A 18 15.87 -19.08 34.74
CA ARG A 18 16.75 -19.11 33.57
C ARG A 18 16.13 -18.51 32.32
N TRP A 19 14.81 -18.59 32.17
CA TRP A 19 14.10 -18.06 30.99
C TRP A 19 13.58 -16.63 31.16
N MET A 20 13.68 -16.08 32.37
CA MET A 20 13.26 -14.71 32.65
C MET A 20 14.15 -13.67 31.98
N TRP A 21 15.47 -13.91 31.97
CA TRP A 21 16.45 -12.98 31.40
C TRP A 21 16.31 -12.76 29.88
N PRO A 22 16.15 -13.79 29.03
CA PRO A 22 15.95 -13.57 27.60
C PRO A 22 14.61 -12.87 27.29
N LEU A 23 13.54 -13.16 28.04
CA LEU A 23 12.27 -12.45 27.89
C LEU A 23 12.37 -10.97 28.27
N LEU A 24 13.10 -10.68 29.35
CA LEU A 24 13.33 -9.31 29.79
C LEU A 24 14.21 -8.53 28.80
N LEU A 25 15.26 -9.18 28.25
CA LEU A 25 16.11 -8.60 27.22
C LEU A 25 15.33 -8.32 25.93
N CYS A 26 14.49 -9.27 25.47
CA CYS A 26 13.60 -9.06 24.33
C CYS A 26 12.62 -7.91 24.56
N SER A 27 12.02 -7.83 25.76
CA SER A 27 11.11 -6.74 26.11
C SER A 27 11.82 -5.38 26.07
N ILE A 28 13.05 -5.30 26.59
CA ILE A 28 13.86 -4.08 26.54
C ILE A 28 14.19 -3.69 25.09
N VAL A 29 14.59 -4.64 24.25
CA VAL A 29 14.89 -4.39 22.82
C VAL A 29 13.65 -3.89 22.07
N VAL A 30 12.48 -4.45 22.34
CA VAL A 30 11.20 -4.01 21.75
C VAL A 30 10.85 -2.59 22.19
N ILE A 31 11.03 -2.26 23.47
CA ILE A 31 10.77 -0.91 23.99
C ILE A 31 11.74 0.11 23.37
N VAL A 32 13.03 -0.21 23.27
CA VAL A 32 14.02 0.67 22.63
C VAL A 32 13.68 0.90 21.16
N LEU A 33 13.33 -0.15 20.41
CA LEU A 33 12.92 -0.02 19.01
C LEU A 33 11.67 0.85 18.85
N ALA A 34 10.66 0.67 19.72
CA ALA A 34 9.43 1.49 19.70
C ALA A 34 9.69 2.97 20.03
N VAL A 35 10.64 3.27 20.93
CA VAL A 35 11.02 4.64 21.26
C VAL A 35 11.83 5.27 20.12
N THR A 36 12.71 4.51 19.46
CA THR A 36 13.48 5.03 18.31
C THR A 36 12.62 5.28 17.07
N SER A 37 11.60 4.46 16.79
CA SER A 37 10.68 4.69 15.66
C SER A 37 9.80 5.93 15.88
N SER A 38 9.47 6.24 17.13
CA SER A 38 8.75 7.46 17.52
C SER A 38 9.58 8.73 17.31
N ASN A 39 10.92 8.62 17.33
CA ASN A 39 11.85 9.74 17.11
C ASN A 39 12.32 9.86 15.65
N MET A 40 11.80 9.04 14.73
CA MET A 40 12.26 9.02 13.33
C MET A 40 11.63 10.10 12.44
N SER A 41 11.29 11.26 13.01
CA SER A 41 11.05 12.48 12.24
C SER A 41 12.35 13.19 11.84
N ILE A 42 13.51 12.77 12.39
CA ILE A 42 14.82 13.43 12.17
C ILE A 42 15.69 12.71 11.11
N ILE A 43 15.37 11.48 10.70
CA ILE A 43 16.22 10.68 9.77
C ILE A 43 15.80 10.82 8.28
N SER A 44 14.65 11.44 7.98
CA SER A 44 14.22 11.68 6.58
C SER A 44 15.14 12.65 5.82
N SER A 45 15.97 13.44 6.52
CA SER A 45 16.93 14.37 5.88
C SER A 45 18.22 13.72 5.36
N PHE A 46 18.50 12.44 5.68
CA PHE A 46 19.74 11.78 5.24
C PHE A 46 19.60 10.90 3.99
N GLN A 47 18.37 10.58 3.55
CA GLN A 47 18.14 9.81 2.32
C GLN A 47 18.30 10.65 1.04
N THR A 48 18.39 11.97 1.14
CA THR A 48 18.54 12.88 0.00
C THR A 48 19.98 13.00 -0.51
N MET A 49 21.00 12.45 0.19
CA MET A 49 22.41 12.55 -0.22
C MET A 49 22.91 11.39 -1.11
N PHE A 50 22.18 10.29 -1.24
CA PHE A 50 22.68 9.06 -1.91
C PHE A 50 22.27 8.88 -3.39
N LEU A 51 21.69 9.89 -4.04
CA LEU A 51 21.30 9.83 -5.47
C LEU A 51 22.18 10.67 -6.42
N ILE A 52 23.44 10.92 -6.05
CA ILE A 52 24.41 11.60 -6.93
C ILE A 52 25.37 10.57 -7.54
N PHE A 53 24.91 9.82 -8.54
CA PHE A 53 25.80 9.17 -9.53
C PHE A 53 25.05 8.97 -10.86
N PRO A 54 25.42 9.68 -11.95
CA PRO A 54 24.95 9.35 -13.28
C PRO A 54 25.94 8.40 -13.97
N THR A 55 25.49 7.24 -14.42
CA THR A 55 26.21 6.43 -15.41
C THR A 55 25.29 6.16 -16.59
N VAL A 56 25.41 7.01 -17.61
CA VAL A 56 25.03 6.71 -18.99
C VAL A 56 26.10 5.79 -19.58
N PRO A 57 25.73 4.74 -20.33
CA PRO A 57 26.16 4.72 -21.71
C PRO A 57 24.99 4.53 -22.69
N SER A 58 25.01 5.42 -23.69
CA SER A 58 24.22 5.37 -24.91
C SER A 58 24.61 4.14 -25.75
N ALA A 59 23.60 3.41 -26.24
CA ALA A 59 23.76 2.45 -27.32
C ALA A 59 22.76 2.77 -28.44
N ASN A 60 23.31 3.28 -29.54
CA ASN A 60 22.66 3.53 -30.82
C ASN A 60 21.80 2.35 -31.29
N ARG A 61 20.51 2.60 -31.61
CA ARG A 61 19.76 1.79 -32.59
C ARG A 61 18.87 2.68 -33.46
N THR A 62 19.26 2.78 -34.71
CA THR A 62 18.49 3.22 -35.88
C THR A 62 17.33 2.25 -36.16
N GLY A 63 16.09 2.74 -36.24
CA GLY A 63 14.87 1.99 -36.58
C GLY A 63 13.64 2.92 -36.61
N PRO A 64 12.59 2.61 -37.40
CA PRO A 64 11.72 3.60 -38.06
C PRO A 64 10.77 4.32 -37.10
N ALA A 65 10.43 5.56 -37.46
CA ALA A 65 9.63 6.51 -36.70
C ALA A 65 8.28 5.93 -36.22
N PHE A 66 8.28 5.46 -34.98
CA PHE A 66 7.11 5.15 -34.19
C PHE A 66 6.58 6.45 -33.56
N VAL A 67 5.25 6.60 -33.45
CA VAL A 67 4.53 7.80 -32.99
C VAL A 67 5.00 8.28 -31.60
N GLU A 68 5.66 7.41 -30.83
CA GLU A 68 6.41 7.73 -29.61
C GLU A 68 7.37 8.92 -29.76
N SER A 69 7.96 9.12 -30.94
CA SER A 69 8.87 10.25 -31.20
C SER A 69 8.16 11.61 -31.18
N GLN A 70 6.86 11.66 -31.49
CA GLN A 70 6.04 12.86 -31.32
C GLN A 70 5.46 13.00 -29.91
N LEU A 71 5.28 11.89 -29.18
CA LEU A 71 4.87 11.93 -27.77
C LEU A 71 6.04 12.34 -26.85
N ALA A 72 7.28 11.97 -27.20
CA ALA A 72 8.50 12.36 -26.51
C ALA A 72 8.85 13.85 -26.68
N SER A 73 8.21 14.54 -27.63
CA SER A 73 8.30 16.00 -27.81
C SER A 73 7.18 16.75 -27.08
N ALA A 74 6.44 16.10 -26.18
CA ALA A 74 5.78 16.84 -25.12
C ALA A 74 6.90 17.29 -24.17
N ALA A 75 7.17 18.60 -24.14
CA ALA A 75 8.12 19.16 -23.18
C ALA A 75 7.79 18.60 -21.78
N PRO A 76 8.78 18.16 -20.98
CA PRO A 76 8.51 17.73 -19.62
C PRO A 76 7.70 18.83 -18.93
N PRO A 77 6.62 18.48 -18.21
CA PRO A 77 5.80 19.47 -17.54
C PRO A 77 6.72 20.39 -16.72
N PRO A 78 6.45 21.71 -16.72
CA PRO A 78 7.36 22.68 -16.12
C PRO A 78 7.73 22.25 -14.70
N VAL A 79 9.03 22.25 -14.39
CA VAL A 79 9.59 21.90 -13.08
C VAL A 79 9.12 22.95 -12.07
N GLY A 80 7.94 22.70 -11.53
CA GLY A 80 7.31 23.41 -10.45
C GLY A 80 6.38 22.42 -9.79
N SER A 81 6.50 22.27 -8.47
CA SER A 81 5.73 21.35 -7.63
C SER A 81 4.23 21.70 -7.65
N ARG A 82 3.55 21.43 -8.76
CA ARG A 82 2.11 21.60 -8.93
C ARG A 82 1.46 20.27 -8.60
N ILE A 83 0.54 20.27 -7.63
CA ILE A 83 -0.26 19.09 -7.29
C ILE A 83 -0.99 18.64 -8.57
N PRO A 84 -0.83 17.37 -9.00
CA PRO A 84 -1.38 16.89 -10.27
C PRO A 84 -2.90 16.99 -10.28
N ARG A 85 -3.46 17.32 -11.44
CA ARG A 85 -4.90 17.33 -11.67
C ARG A 85 -5.30 16.02 -12.34
N LEU A 86 -6.31 15.37 -11.77
CA LEU A 86 -6.74 14.05 -12.22
C LEU A 86 -8.01 14.17 -13.06
N ALA A 87 -8.08 13.36 -14.11
CA ALA A 87 -9.26 13.19 -14.94
C ALA A 87 -9.79 11.77 -14.75
N TYR A 88 -11.02 11.65 -14.30
CA TYR A 88 -11.66 10.37 -13.99
C TYR A 88 -12.73 10.03 -15.02
N LEU A 89 -12.72 8.79 -15.51
CA LEU A 89 -13.89 8.14 -16.08
C LEU A 89 -14.47 7.20 -15.03
N ILE A 90 -15.74 7.39 -14.68
CA ILE A 90 -16.48 6.46 -13.81
C ILE A 90 -17.62 5.87 -14.63
N SER A 91 -17.48 4.59 -14.97
CA SER A 91 -18.41 3.85 -15.82
C SER A 91 -19.27 2.89 -15.00
N GLY A 92 -20.54 2.72 -15.36
CA GLY A 92 -21.44 1.76 -14.72
C GLY A 92 -22.39 1.13 -15.71
N SER A 93 -23.01 0.03 -15.29
CA SER A 93 -24.03 -0.67 -16.06
C SER A 93 -25.37 -0.69 -15.31
N LYS A 94 -26.30 -1.53 -15.76
CA LYS A 94 -27.65 -1.63 -15.22
C LYS A 94 -27.63 -1.90 -13.71
N GLY A 95 -28.28 -1.02 -12.94
CA GLY A 95 -28.41 -1.15 -11.49
C GLY A 95 -27.17 -0.68 -10.70
N ASP A 96 -26.19 -0.08 -11.37
CA ASP A 96 -25.00 0.46 -10.72
C ASP A 96 -25.15 1.94 -10.30
N LEU A 97 -26.28 2.61 -10.58
CA LEU A 97 -26.48 4.03 -10.27
C LEU A 97 -26.02 4.43 -8.85
N ASP A 98 -26.46 3.72 -7.82
CA ASP A 98 -26.14 4.07 -6.45
C ASP A 98 -24.66 3.82 -6.11
N ARG A 99 -24.05 2.78 -6.70
CA ARG A 99 -22.63 2.49 -6.51
C ARG A 99 -21.76 3.52 -7.20
N LEU A 100 -22.10 3.84 -8.45
CA LEU A 100 -21.46 4.89 -9.23
C LEU A 100 -21.58 6.25 -8.54
N TRP A 101 -22.76 6.58 -8.01
CA TRP A 101 -22.97 7.79 -7.22
C TRP A 101 -22.10 7.84 -5.97
N ARG A 102 -22.01 6.72 -5.24
CA ARG A 102 -21.16 6.60 -4.05
C ARG A 102 -19.68 6.76 -4.39
N THR A 103 -19.21 6.15 -5.48
CA THR A 103 -17.83 6.24 -5.95
C THR A 103 -17.47 7.65 -6.40
N LEU A 104 -18.35 8.33 -7.15
CA LEU A 104 -18.17 9.74 -7.51
C LEU A 104 -17.98 10.61 -6.28
N ARG A 105 -18.86 10.48 -5.28
CA ARG A 105 -18.76 11.27 -4.04
C ARG A 105 -17.50 10.97 -3.22
N ALA A 106 -17.04 9.73 -3.22
CA ALA A 106 -15.82 9.34 -2.52
C ALA A 106 -14.56 9.90 -3.19
N LEU A 107 -14.57 10.08 -4.50
CA LEU A 107 -13.45 10.59 -5.29
C LEU A 107 -13.50 12.11 -5.47
N TYR A 108 -14.63 12.76 -5.21
CA TYR A 108 -14.86 14.13 -5.61
C TYR A 108 -13.87 15.11 -4.97
N HIS A 109 -13.30 15.96 -5.82
CA HIS A 109 -12.40 17.03 -5.45
C HIS A 109 -12.48 18.15 -6.51
N PRO A 110 -12.57 19.43 -6.12
CA PRO A 110 -12.87 20.54 -7.04
C PRO A 110 -11.79 20.81 -8.11
N ARG A 111 -10.55 20.34 -7.90
CA ARG A 111 -9.44 20.51 -8.87
C ARG A 111 -9.47 19.51 -10.03
N ASN A 112 -10.14 18.39 -9.82
CA ASN A 112 -10.19 17.26 -10.76
C ASN A 112 -11.40 17.40 -11.67
N ILE A 113 -11.40 16.64 -12.77
CA ILE A 113 -12.50 16.60 -13.72
C ILE A 113 -13.03 15.16 -13.81
N TYR A 114 -14.36 15.03 -13.93
CA TYR A 114 -15.03 13.74 -13.90
C TYR A 114 -15.94 13.59 -15.11
N VAL A 115 -15.86 12.46 -15.78
CA VAL A 115 -16.85 11.99 -16.74
C VAL A 115 -17.54 10.78 -16.14
N VAL A 116 -18.87 10.84 -16.09
CA VAL A 116 -19.70 9.79 -15.52
C VAL A 116 -20.57 9.20 -16.61
N HIS A 117 -20.48 7.88 -16.79
CA HIS A 117 -21.13 7.18 -17.88
C HIS A 117 -21.90 5.97 -17.37
N LEU A 118 -23.20 5.92 -17.66
CA LEU A 118 -24.01 4.71 -17.60
C LEU A 118 -24.22 4.19 -19.03
N ASP A 119 -23.93 2.91 -19.23
CA ASP A 119 -24.05 2.28 -20.54
C ASP A 119 -25.51 2.16 -21.03
N LEU A 120 -25.66 1.66 -22.26
CA LEU A 120 -26.97 1.46 -22.86
C LEU A 120 -27.75 0.27 -22.24
N GLU A 121 -27.08 -0.60 -21.49
CA GLU A 121 -27.75 -1.68 -20.75
C GLU A 121 -28.60 -1.13 -19.60
N SER A 122 -28.19 0.03 -19.07
CA SER A 122 -28.92 0.77 -18.05
C SER A 122 -30.19 1.44 -18.63
N PRO A 123 -31.36 1.30 -17.96
CA PRO A 123 -32.61 1.90 -18.42
C PRO A 123 -32.52 3.44 -18.48
N ALA A 124 -33.30 4.04 -19.39
CA ALA A 124 -33.30 5.49 -19.58
C ALA A 124 -33.69 6.28 -18.32
N SER A 125 -34.54 5.72 -17.45
CA SER A 125 -34.91 6.30 -16.17
C SER A 125 -33.71 6.44 -15.23
N GLU A 126 -32.85 5.43 -15.16
CA GLU A 126 -31.65 5.42 -14.31
C GLU A 126 -30.61 6.43 -14.79
N ARG A 127 -30.45 6.54 -16.12
CA ARG A 127 -29.58 7.55 -16.74
C ARG A 127 -30.07 8.98 -16.53
N LEU A 128 -31.39 9.20 -16.65
CA LEU A 128 -32.00 10.49 -16.37
C LEU A 128 -31.86 10.84 -14.89
N GLU A 129 -32.07 9.87 -14.00
CA GLU A 129 -31.90 10.05 -12.56
C GLU A 129 -30.46 10.45 -12.21
N LEU A 130 -29.45 9.83 -12.81
CA LEU A 130 -28.05 10.25 -12.64
C LEU A 130 -27.84 11.72 -13.03
N ALA A 131 -28.33 12.12 -14.21
CA ALA A 131 -28.22 13.49 -14.67
C ALA A 131 -28.91 14.47 -13.71
N LEU A 132 -30.10 14.12 -13.21
CA LEU A 132 -30.82 14.90 -12.21
C LEU A 132 -30.07 14.98 -10.87
N ARG A 133 -29.48 13.88 -10.39
CA ARG A 133 -28.68 13.86 -9.15
C ARG A 133 -27.48 14.78 -9.25
N VAL A 134 -26.75 14.75 -10.36
CA VAL A 134 -25.60 15.65 -10.59
C VAL A 134 -26.05 17.11 -10.70
N ALA A 135 -27.14 17.40 -11.42
CA ALA A 135 -27.64 18.75 -11.60
C ALA A 135 -28.22 19.35 -10.30
N ASN A 136 -28.81 18.52 -9.43
CA ASN A 136 -29.42 18.94 -8.18
C ASN A 136 -28.41 19.07 -7.02
N ASP A 137 -27.21 18.49 -7.14
CA ASP A 137 -26.17 18.63 -6.13
C ASP A 137 -25.56 20.05 -6.19
N THR A 138 -25.61 20.77 -5.08
CA THR A 138 -25.16 22.17 -5.00
C THR A 138 -23.65 22.32 -5.21
N VAL A 139 -22.85 21.33 -4.80
CA VAL A 139 -21.39 21.39 -4.93
C VAL A 139 -21.00 21.06 -6.37
N LEU A 140 -21.59 20.01 -6.93
CA LEU A 140 -21.27 19.59 -8.30
C LEU A 140 -21.74 20.62 -9.34
N SER A 141 -22.94 21.19 -9.15
CA SER A 141 -23.49 22.20 -10.04
C SER A 141 -22.76 23.55 -9.99
N THR A 142 -22.24 23.95 -8.83
CA THR A 142 -21.50 25.22 -8.69
C THR A 142 -20.09 25.14 -9.26
N VAL A 143 -19.39 24.01 -9.08
CA VAL A 143 -18.03 23.83 -9.61
C VAL A 143 -18.06 23.45 -11.10
N GLY A 144 -19.06 22.67 -11.52
CA GLY A 144 -19.26 22.32 -12.93
C GLY A 144 -18.19 21.39 -13.52
N ASN A 145 -17.47 20.65 -12.68
CA ASN A 145 -16.38 19.75 -13.08
C ASN A 145 -16.78 18.29 -13.28
N VAL A 146 -18.10 18.00 -13.31
CA VAL A 146 -18.65 16.66 -13.51
C VAL A 146 -19.53 16.67 -14.76
N HIS A 147 -19.17 15.83 -15.74
CA HIS A 147 -19.89 15.71 -17.00
C HIS A 147 -20.58 14.35 -17.08
N VAL A 148 -21.90 14.36 -17.25
CA VAL A 148 -22.68 13.12 -17.45
C VAL A 148 -22.80 12.84 -18.94
N VAL A 149 -22.47 11.61 -19.35
CA VAL A 149 -22.61 11.17 -20.75
C VAL A 149 -24.08 10.88 -21.05
N GLU A 150 -24.77 11.83 -21.68
CA GLU A 150 -26.20 11.72 -22.03
C GLU A 150 -26.46 10.63 -23.09
N LYS A 151 -25.60 10.58 -24.11
CA LYS A 151 -25.68 9.59 -25.18
C LYS A 151 -24.96 8.31 -24.76
N ALA A 152 -25.71 7.40 -24.15
CA ALA A 152 -25.17 6.14 -23.65
C ALA A 152 -24.57 5.27 -24.77
N ASN A 153 -23.32 4.86 -24.58
CA ASN A 153 -22.66 3.86 -25.42
C ASN A 153 -23.11 2.45 -25.02
N MET A 154 -23.30 1.57 -26.00
CA MET A 154 -23.45 0.14 -25.74
C MET A 154 -22.07 -0.46 -25.51
N VAL A 155 -21.79 -0.90 -24.29
CA VAL A 155 -20.51 -1.53 -23.92
C VAL A 155 -20.71 -3.02 -23.89
N THR A 156 -19.99 -3.75 -24.74
CA THR A 156 -19.98 -5.21 -24.72
C THR A 156 -18.66 -5.71 -24.16
N TYR A 157 -18.74 -6.64 -23.22
CA TYR A 157 -17.56 -7.23 -22.62
C TYR A 157 -16.70 -7.94 -23.67
N ARG A 158 -15.39 -7.70 -23.65
CA ARG A 158 -14.41 -8.15 -24.67
C ARG A 158 -14.66 -7.66 -26.09
N GLY A 159 -15.61 -6.74 -26.29
CA GLY A 159 -15.88 -6.10 -27.57
C GLY A 159 -15.05 -4.83 -27.78
N PRO A 160 -14.96 -4.34 -29.03
CA PRO A 160 -14.26 -3.09 -29.35
C PRO A 160 -14.94 -1.86 -28.71
N THR A 161 -16.21 -2.00 -28.34
CA THR A 161 -17.01 -0.93 -27.75
C THR A 161 -16.55 -0.55 -26.33
N MET A 162 -15.90 -1.45 -25.60
CA MET A 162 -15.28 -1.12 -24.30
C MET A 162 -14.21 -0.04 -24.47
N VAL A 163 -13.32 -0.23 -25.45
CA VAL A 163 -12.28 0.77 -25.76
C VAL A 163 -12.90 2.04 -26.35
N ALA A 164 -13.91 1.89 -27.21
CA ALA A 164 -14.61 3.04 -27.79
C ALA A 164 -15.28 3.92 -26.71
N SER A 165 -15.84 3.33 -25.65
CA SER A 165 -16.44 4.09 -24.55
C SER A 165 -15.40 4.90 -23.78
N THR A 166 -14.25 4.29 -23.48
CA THR A 166 -13.12 5.00 -22.85
C THR A 166 -12.62 6.14 -23.73
N LEU A 167 -12.43 5.90 -25.03
CA LEU A 167 -12.00 6.94 -25.97
C LEU A 167 -13.02 8.07 -26.10
N HIS A 168 -14.32 7.76 -26.03
CA HIS A 168 -15.38 8.75 -26.02
C HIS A 168 -15.28 9.65 -24.77
N ALA A 169 -15.04 9.07 -23.59
CA ALA A 169 -14.83 9.85 -22.37
C ALA A 169 -13.55 10.70 -22.44
N CYS A 170 -12.45 10.17 -22.97
CA CYS A 170 -11.23 10.93 -23.19
C CYS A 170 -11.46 12.12 -24.13
N ALA A 171 -12.26 11.95 -25.19
CA ALA A 171 -12.60 13.04 -26.10
C ALA A 171 -13.40 14.15 -25.41
N ILE A 172 -14.30 13.80 -24.49
CA ILE A 172 -15.02 14.79 -23.65
C ILE A 172 -14.02 15.51 -22.76
N LEU A 173 -13.19 14.77 -22.00
CA LEU A 173 -12.21 15.34 -21.08
C LEU A 173 -11.24 16.32 -21.78
N LEU A 174 -10.73 15.96 -22.96
CA LEU A 174 -9.84 16.80 -23.77
C LEU A 174 -10.53 18.04 -24.34
N LYS A 175 -11.84 17.97 -24.58
CA LYS A 175 -12.65 19.10 -25.04
C LYS A 175 -12.89 20.10 -23.90
N GLU A 176 -13.14 19.60 -22.70
CA GLU A 176 -13.47 20.41 -21.53
C GLU A 176 -12.24 21.06 -20.88
N SER A 177 -11.13 20.33 -20.76
CA SER A 177 -9.89 20.87 -20.19
C SER A 177 -8.64 20.18 -20.75
N LYS A 178 -7.58 20.97 -20.92
CA LYS A 178 -6.24 20.48 -21.35
C LYS A 178 -5.23 20.45 -20.20
N GLU A 179 -5.67 20.79 -18.99
CA GLU A 179 -4.79 21.04 -17.84
C GLU A 179 -4.78 19.90 -16.81
N TRP A 180 -5.32 18.73 -17.17
CA TRP A 180 -5.19 17.52 -16.36
C TRP A 180 -3.93 16.75 -16.75
N ASP A 181 -3.30 16.11 -15.77
CA ASP A 181 -2.02 15.44 -15.94
C ASP A 181 -2.18 13.92 -16.11
N TRP A 182 -3.18 13.34 -15.44
CA TRP A 182 -3.40 11.88 -15.41
C TRP A 182 -4.85 11.51 -15.68
N PHE A 183 -5.04 10.48 -16.50
CA PHE A 183 -6.33 9.87 -16.75
C PHE A 183 -6.47 8.56 -15.98
N ILE A 184 -7.59 8.38 -15.27
CA ILE A 184 -7.88 7.19 -14.47
C ILE A 184 -9.25 6.65 -14.88
N ASN A 185 -9.28 5.41 -15.35
CA ASN A 185 -10.51 4.70 -15.69
C ASN A 185 -10.98 3.86 -14.51
N LEU A 186 -12.22 4.05 -14.08
CA LEU A 186 -12.87 3.36 -12.99
C LEU A 186 -14.25 2.86 -13.41
N SER A 187 -14.69 1.80 -12.73
CA SER A 187 -16.03 1.27 -12.80
C SER A 187 -16.81 1.56 -11.51
N ALA A 188 -18.13 1.37 -11.54
CA ALA A 188 -18.99 1.48 -10.37
C ALA A 188 -18.69 0.43 -9.28
N SER A 189 -17.94 -0.62 -9.61
CA SER A 189 -17.49 -1.63 -8.64
C SER A 189 -16.21 -1.22 -7.91
N ASP A 190 -15.47 -0.22 -8.42
CA ASP A 190 -14.24 0.26 -7.80
C ASP A 190 -14.51 1.24 -6.66
N TYR A 191 -13.62 1.25 -5.66
CA TYR A 191 -13.72 2.16 -4.53
C TYR A 191 -12.34 2.60 -4.02
N PRO A 192 -12.12 3.90 -3.74
CA PRO A 192 -10.84 4.38 -3.25
C PRO A 192 -10.55 3.82 -1.85
N LEU A 193 -9.36 3.21 -1.69
CA LEU A 193 -8.86 2.72 -0.40
C LEU A 193 -8.01 3.76 0.34
N VAL A 194 -7.57 4.79 -0.38
CA VAL A 194 -6.70 5.85 0.12
C VAL A 194 -7.32 7.19 -0.29
N THR A 195 -7.25 8.17 0.61
CA THR A 195 -7.69 9.54 0.36
C THR A 195 -6.72 10.25 -0.59
N GLN A 196 -7.25 11.10 -1.47
CA GLN A 196 -6.44 11.84 -2.46
C GLN A 196 -5.38 12.73 -1.82
N ASP A 197 -5.60 13.18 -0.58
CA ASP A 197 -4.69 14.07 0.14
C ASP A 197 -3.46 13.36 0.74
N GLY A 198 -3.28 12.07 0.47
CA GLY A 198 -2.05 11.34 0.83
C GLY A 198 -1.80 11.17 2.32
N GLU A 199 -2.65 11.72 3.20
CA GLU A 199 -2.61 11.41 4.63
C GLU A 199 -3.14 9.99 4.83
N PRO A 200 -2.28 8.99 5.16
CA PRO A 200 -2.80 7.70 5.54
C PRO A 200 -3.70 7.92 6.75
N ALA A 201 -4.96 7.48 6.68
CA ALA A 201 -5.86 7.47 7.82
C ALA A 201 -5.07 6.94 9.01
N ARG A 202 -4.82 7.79 10.01
CA ARG A 202 -3.84 7.55 11.09
C ARG A 202 -4.07 6.23 11.81
N SER A 203 -5.28 5.67 11.75
CA SER A 203 -5.63 4.33 12.23
C SER A 203 -5.04 3.17 11.42
N PHE A 204 -4.89 3.27 10.10
CA PHE A 204 -4.41 2.16 9.25
C PHE A 204 -2.89 2.02 9.22
N SER A 205 -2.15 3.13 9.35
CA SER A 205 -0.68 3.08 9.45
C SER A 205 -0.22 2.30 10.69
N PHE A 206 -0.96 2.42 11.80
CA PHE A 206 -0.70 1.67 13.03
C PHE A 206 -0.93 0.16 12.87
N VAL A 207 -2.00 -0.22 12.16
CA VAL A 207 -2.37 -1.63 11.96
C VAL A 207 -1.44 -2.31 10.97
N ILE A 208 -1.06 -1.64 9.87
CA ILE A 208 -0.09 -2.18 8.91
C ILE A 208 1.29 -2.29 9.55
N SER A 209 1.72 -1.29 10.35
CA SER A 209 2.97 -1.37 11.11
C SER A 209 2.95 -2.55 12.09
N LEU A 210 1.84 -2.76 12.81
CA LEU A 210 1.69 -3.88 13.75
C LEU A 210 1.70 -5.26 13.05
N ILE A 211 1.05 -5.38 11.89
CA ILE A 211 1.02 -6.62 11.09
C ILE A 211 2.40 -6.91 10.48
N SER A 212 3.10 -5.89 10.00
CA SER A 212 4.47 -6.02 9.49
C SER A 212 5.45 -6.43 10.59
N VAL A 213 5.32 -5.87 11.79
CA VAL A 213 6.15 -6.26 12.95
C VAL A 213 5.84 -7.70 13.38
N LEU A 214 4.57 -8.11 13.40
CA LEU A 214 4.17 -9.47 13.76
C LEU A 214 4.61 -10.51 12.71
N HIS A 215 4.49 -10.20 11.42
CA HIS A 215 5.01 -11.05 10.35
C HIS A 215 6.53 -11.15 10.39
N CYS A 216 7.24 -10.05 10.65
CA CYS A 216 8.70 -10.07 10.78
C CYS A 216 9.14 -10.92 11.99
N PHE A 217 8.39 -10.87 13.10
CA PHE A 217 8.63 -11.72 14.27
C PHE A 217 8.40 -13.20 13.97
N LEU A 218 7.32 -13.53 13.25
CA LEU A 218 7.03 -14.92 12.85
C LEU A 218 8.07 -15.47 11.87
N ILE A 219 8.50 -14.68 10.89
CA ILE A 219 9.56 -15.06 9.94
C ILE A 219 10.89 -15.29 10.66
N LEU A 220 11.27 -14.39 11.60
CA LEU A 220 12.52 -14.54 12.36
C LEU A 220 12.51 -15.80 13.24
N THR A 221 11.36 -16.15 13.84
CA THR A 221 11.25 -17.37 14.64
C THR A 221 11.30 -18.65 13.78
N ALA A 222 10.72 -18.62 12.58
CA ALA A 222 10.74 -19.75 11.66
C ALA A 222 12.14 -20.00 11.08
N ASP A 223 12.87 -18.95 10.72
CA ASP A 223 14.23 -19.07 10.20
C ASP A 223 15.22 -19.55 11.26
N ILE A 224 15.08 -19.09 12.51
CA ILE A 224 15.89 -19.59 13.63
C ILE A 224 15.59 -21.08 13.86
N LEU A 225 14.32 -21.49 13.88
CA LEU A 225 13.94 -22.90 14.04
C LEU A 225 14.43 -23.79 12.87
N HIS A 226 14.42 -23.27 11.64
CA HIS A 226 14.92 -23.97 10.46
C HIS A 226 16.44 -24.15 10.50
N VAL A 227 17.19 -23.11 10.90
CA VAL A 227 18.63 -23.19 11.14
C VAL A 227 18.96 -24.19 12.25
N PHE A 228 18.18 -24.19 13.35
CA PHE A 228 18.37 -25.16 14.45
C PHE A 228 17.91 -26.59 14.12
N SER A 229 17.00 -26.80 13.17
CA SER A 229 16.65 -28.16 12.71
C SER A 229 17.77 -28.86 11.92
N SER A 230 18.70 -28.07 11.38
CA SER A 230 19.84 -28.55 10.61
C SER A 230 21.02 -28.99 11.49
N LEU A 231 20.95 -28.72 12.80
CA LEU A 231 21.99 -29.05 13.77
C LEU A 231 21.83 -30.50 14.29
N PRO A 232 22.90 -31.31 14.29
CA PRO A 232 22.90 -32.63 14.91
C PRO A 232 22.49 -32.56 16.39
N ARG A 233 21.49 -33.35 16.77
CA ARG A 233 20.90 -33.35 18.13
C ARG A 233 21.85 -33.83 19.25
N ASN A 234 23.09 -34.22 18.94
CA ASN A 234 24.07 -34.68 19.93
C ASN A 234 25.17 -33.66 20.27
N ILE A 235 25.10 -32.43 19.75
CA ILE A 235 26.14 -31.43 20.01
C ILE A 235 25.88 -30.76 21.35
N SER A 236 26.58 -31.24 22.37
CA SER A 236 26.74 -30.55 23.65
C SER A 236 27.72 -29.39 23.45
N PHE A 237 27.22 -28.15 23.41
CA PHE A 237 28.05 -26.93 23.33
C PHE A 237 29.07 -26.82 24.49
N VAL A 238 28.84 -27.57 25.58
CA VAL A 238 29.69 -27.63 26.77
C VAL A 238 30.94 -28.50 26.56
N GLU A 239 30.90 -29.48 25.66
CA GLU A 239 32.06 -30.37 25.41
C GLU A 239 33.10 -29.76 24.46
N HIS A 240 32.71 -28.81 23.59
CA HIS A 240 33.63 -28.18 22.63
C HIS A 240 34.21 -26.83 23.07
N THR A 241 33.68 -26.21 24.12
CA THR A 241 34.18 -24.92 24.64
C THR A 241 35.15 -25.07 25.81
N SER A 242 35.32 -26.29 26.34
CA SER A 242 36.22 -26.57 27.48
C SER A 242 37.70 -26.75 27.09
N ARG A 243 38.03 -26.82 25.79
CA ARG A 243 39.38 -27.06 25.25
C ARG A 243 40.05 -25.82 24.65
N LEU A 244 39.74 -24.64 25.18
CA LEU A 244 40.52 -23.45 24.88
C LEU A 244 41.82 -23.51 25.70
N GLY A 245 42.93 -23.87 25.05
CA GLY A 245 44.25 -24.15 25.65
C GLY A 245 44.98 -23.00 26.38
N TRP A 246 44.29 -21.93 26.77
CA TRP A 246 44.88 -20.81 27.50
C TRP A 246 45.17 -21.10 28.98
N LYS A 247 44.76 -22.27 29.50
CA LYS A 247 45.10 -22.73 30.87
C LYS A 247 46.33 -23.61 30.96
N GLU A 248 46.92 -24.07 29.85
CA GLU A 248 48.17 -24.88 29.91
C GLU A 248 49.43 -24.02 30.10
N LEU A 249 49.37 -22.71 29.82
CA LEU A 249 50.52 -21.80 29.98
C LEU A 249 50.71 -21.24 31.40
N VAL A 250 49.82 -21.54 32.35
CA VAL A 250 49.91 -21.02 33.73
C VAL A 250 50.37 -22.09 34.73
N ALA A 251 50.44 -23.37 34.34
CA ALA A 251 50.85 -24.47 35.21
C ALA A 251 52.35 -24.84 35.15
N ALA A 252 53.15 -24.12 34.36
CA ALA A 252 54.60 -24.32 34.28
C ALA A 252 55.36 -23.02 34.59
N SER A 253 55.37 -22.63 35.87
CA SER A 253 56.32 -21.66 36.40
C SER A 253 57.00 -22.28 37.63
N PRO A 254 58.29 -22.64 37.56
CA PRO A 254 59.04 -23.14 38.69
C PRO A 254 59.56 -21.97 39.54
N THR A 255 59.30 -22.04 40.84
CA THR A 255 60.23 -21.63 41.91
C THR A 255 59.95 -22.49 43.12
#